data_AF-A0A060CP47-F1
#
_entry.id   AF-A0A060CP47-F1
#
_cell.length_a   1.000
_cell.length_b   1.000
_cell.length_c   1.000
_cell.angle_alpha   90.00
_cell.angle_beta   90.00
_cell.angle_gamma   90.00
#
_symmetry.space_group_name_H-M   'P 1'
#
loop_
_entity.id
_entity.type
_entity.pdbx_description
1 polymer ?
#
loop_
_entity_poly.entity_id
_entity_poly.type
_entity_poly.pdbx_seq_one_letter_code
_entity_poly.pdbx_strand_id
1 'polypeptide(L)' 'MTDRLVDGDNVIAVLVLKWCDGSYLEDQDKFRTSGIFRSVSLVTRPYCAVVDYMTTT' A
#
# COMPACT_ATOMS: atom_id res chain seq x y z
N MET A 1 6.42 3.91 -10.68
CA MET A 1 7.68 3.80 -9.89
C MET A 1 8.85 3.47 -10.79
N THR A 2 8.72 2.52 -11.72
CA THR A 2 9.75 2.22 -12.73
C THR A 2 10.26 3.46 -13.48
N ASP A 3 9.42 4.48 -13.65
CA ASP A 3 9.71 5.77 -14.27
C ASP A 3 10.44 6.78 -13.35
N ARG A 4 10.45 6.57 -12.03
CA ARG A 4 11.00 7.51 -11.03
C ARG A 4 12.18 6.95 -10.25
N LEU A 5 12.43 5.65 -10.34
CA LEU A 5 13.58 5.01 -9.72
C LEU A 5 14.83 5.34 -10.51
N VAL A 6 15.93 5.55 -9.79
CA VAL A 6 17.27 5.69 -10.38
C VAL A 6 18.14 4.51 -9.95
N ASP A 7 19.20 4.24 -10.70
CA ASP A 7 20.20 3.26 -10.29
C ASP A 7 20.90 3.75 -9.01
N GLY A 8 21.06 2.83 -8.05
CA GLY A 8 21.66 3.13 -6.75
C GLY A 8 20.65 3.56 -5.69
N ASP A 9 21.01 4.58 -4.92
CA ASP A 9 20.26 4.97 -3.72
C ASP A 9 18.97 5.71 -4.06
N ASN A 10 17.87 5.27 -3.46
CA ASN A 10 16.56 5.86 -3.60
C ASN A 10 15.96 6.14 -2.22
N VAL A 11 15.20 7.23 -2.11
CA VAL A 11 14.49 7.60 -0.88
C VAL A 11 13.00 7.46 -1.07
N ILE A 12 12.33 6.78 -0.13
CA ILE A 12 10.88 6.66 -0.07
C ILE A 12 10.38 7.48 1.13
N ALA A 13 9.52 8.46 0.89
CA ALA A 13 8.90 9.28 1.93
C ALA A 13 7.38 9.05 1.94
N VAL A 14 6.81 8.84 3.13
CA VAL A 14 5.36 8.59 3.31
C VAL A 14 4.82 9.44 4.45
N LEU A 15 3.75 10.19 4.20
CA LEU A 15 3.00 10.93 5.20
C LEU A 15 1.74 10.14 5.58
N VAL A 16 1.59 9.79 6.85
CA VAL A 16 0.41 9.07 7.36
C VAL A 16 -0.37 9.99 8.29
N LEU A 17 -1.61 10.30 7.91
CA LEU A 17 -2.53 11.08 8.73
C LEU A 17 -3.36 10.14 9.61
N LYS A 18 -3.53 10.51 10.88
CA LYS A 18 -4.38 9.75 11.82
C LYS A 18 -5.87 9.90 11.52
N TRP A 19 -6.27 11.07 11.01
CA TRP A 19 -7.66 11.40 10.74
C TRP A 19 -7.83 11.92 9.32
N CYS A 20 -8.87 11.46 8.65
CA CYS A 20 -9.34 11.93 7.35
C CYS A 20 -10.86 11.73 7.24
N ASP A 21 -11.45 12.12 6.12
CA ASP A 21 -12.84 11.82 5.77
C ASP A 21 -13.18 10.32 5.87
N GLY A 22 -12.24 9.44 5.50
CA GLY A 22 -12.38 7.99 5.67
C GLY A 22 -12.59 7.55 7.13
N SER A 23 -12.10 8.32 8.11
CA SER A 23 -12.28 7.99 9.54
C SER A 23 -13.75 7.96 9.97
N TYR A 24 -14.66 8.67 9.27
CA TYR A 24 -16.11 8.59 9.53
C TYR A 24 -16.70 7.22 9.16
N LEU A 25 -16.07 6.47 8.26
CA LEU A 25 -16.50 5.14 7.82
C LEU A 25 -15.83 4.00 8.62
N GLU A 26 -14.86 4.32 9.47
CA GLU A 26 -14.04 3.36 10.23
C GLU A 26 -14.35 3.37 11.74
N ASP A 27 -15.61 3.66 12.10
CA ASP A 27 -16.06 3.81 13.49
C ASP A 27 -16.40 2.47 14.18
N GLN A 28 -15.56 1.45 14.02
CA GLN A 28 -15.74 0.19 14.74
C GLN A 28 -15.35 0.33 16.21
N ASP A 29 -16.00 -0.44 17.09
CA ASP A 29 -15.68 -0.51 18.52
C ASP A 29 -14.34 -1.24 18.76
N LYS A 30 -13.24 -0.48 18.63
CA LYS A 30 -11.85 -0.94 18.82
C LYS A 30 -10.93 0.26 19.15
N PHE A 31 -9.69 -0.01 19.55
CA PHE A 31 -8.69 1.05 19.74
C PHE A 31 -8.36 1.78 18.42
N ARG A 32 -8.34 3.12 18.48
CA ARG A 32 -8.01 3.98 17.34
C ARG A 32 -6.50 4.15 17.20
N THR A 33 -5.90 3.31 16.36
CA THR A 33 -4.47 3.28 16.05
C THR A 33 -4.21 3.78 14.62
N SER A 34 -2.97 4.16 14.31
CA SER A 34 -2.58 4.70 13.01
C SER A 34 -1.12 4.39 12.69
N GLY A 35 -0.76 4.36 11.41
CA GLY A 35 0.60 4.14 10.93
C GLY A 35 0.66 3.09 9.83
N ILE A 36 1.88 2.75 9.39
CA ILE A 36 2.12 1.61 8.52
C ILE A 36 2.17 0.35 9.40
N PHE A 37 1.01 -0.26 9.63
CA PHE A 37 0.85 -1.39 10.57
C PHE A 37 0.93 -2.78 9.91
N ARG A 38 1.18 -2.84 8.60
CA ARG A 38 1.42 -4.07 7.83
C ARG A 38 2.71 -3.94 7.01
N SER A 39 3.19 -5.06 6.47
CA SER A 39 4.43 -5.12 5.70
C SER A 39 4.38 -4.27 4.43
N VAL A 40 5.54 -3.72 4.08
CA VAL A 40 5.78 -3.00 2.82
C VAL A 40 6.82 -3.80 2.03
N SER A 41 6.56 -4.03 0.75
CA SER A 41 7.47 -4.75 -0.14
C SER A 41 7.52 -4.11 -1.52
N LEU A 42 8.66 -4.30 -2.21
CA LEU A 42 8.81 -4.00 -3.63
C LEU A 42 8.69 -5.30 -4.42
N VAL A 43 7.86 -5.29 -5.45
CA VAL A 43 7.64 -6.45 -6.32
C VAL A 43 7.77 -5.99 -7.76
N THR A 44 8.70 -6.62 -8.49
CA THR A 44 8.84 -6.43 -9.94
C THR A 44 7.94 -7.44 -10.65
N ARG A 45 7.17 -6.97 -11.63
CA ARG A 45 6.33 -7.82 -12.49
C ARG A 45 6.77 -7.65 -13.95
N PRO A 46 6.75 -8.71 -14.77
CA PRO A 46 7.01 -8.58 -16.21
C PRO A 46 5.89 -7.78 -16.90
N TYR A 47 6.17 -7.28 -18.11
CA TYR A 47 5.20 -6.53 -18.90
C TYR A 47 3.93 -7.35 -19.19
N CYS A 48 4.10 -8.63 -19.52
CA CYS A 48 3.00 -9.59 -19.66
C CYS A 48 2.92 -10.47 -18.40
N ALA A 49 1.99 -10.17 -17.49
CA ALA A 49 1.78 -10.91 -16.25
C ALA A 49 0.30 -11.17 -15.98
N VAL A 50 -0.02 -12.26 -15.28
CA VAL A 50 -1.35 -12.46 -14.68
C VAL A 50 -1.48 -11.51 -13.48
N VAL A 51 -2.47 -10.63 -13.50
CA VAL A 51 -2.69 -9.63 -12.43
C VAL A 51 -3.55 -10.21 -11.32
N ASP A 52 -4.58 -10.95 -11.69
CA ASP A 52 -5.52 -11.59 -10.79
C ASP A 52 -6.12 -12.82 -11.49
N TYR A 53 -6.54 -13.81 -10.70
CA TYR A 53 -7.26 -14.97 -11.20
C TYR A 53 -8.31 -15.41 -10.18
N MET A 54 -9.50 -15.74 -10.66
CA MET A 54 -10.59 -16.25 -9.84
C MET A 54 -11.00 -17.63 -10.37
N THR A 55 -11.25 -18.57 -9.46
CA THR A 55 -11.79 -19.89 -9.78
C THR A 55 -13.06 -20.13 -8.95
N THR A 56 -14.04 -20.80 -9.55
CA THR A 56 -15.24 -21.31 -8.87
C THR A 56 -15.39 -22.80 -9.23
N THR A 57 -15.99 -23.57 -8.33
CA THR A 57 -16.41 -24.96 -8.60
C THR A 57 -17.81 -25.00 -9.17
#